data_AF-A0AAD8L3W2-F1
#
_entry.id   AF-A0AAD8L3W2-F1
#
_cell.length_a   1.000
_cell.length_b   1.000
_cell.length_c   1.000
_cell.angle_alpha   90.00
_cell.angle_beta   90.00
_cell.angle_gamma   90.00
#
_symmetry.space_group_name_H-M   'P 1'
#
loop_
_entity.id
_entity.type
_entity.pdbx_description
1 polymer ?
#
loop_
_entity_poly.entity_id
_entity_poly.type
_entity_poly.pdbx_seq_one_letter_code
_entity_poly.pdbx_strand_id
1 'polypeptide(L)'
;MKSSLTRTQLCFTSHFLSSCHRKWCVRGSSQACGDPRHAFPPPLNIEKIQTSSGVKLTVIESAVAKGAVCLDGSPPAYQFDKGFGNGVNNWLVHIQGGGWCDTTNDCVARKTLIYGLGSSKLMPELNFTGILSNQQDQNPNFYNWNRVYMRYCDGSSFTSDVEQVDQDNNLYYRGARVFNAIVEELMSIGMKDAQNALLSGCSAGGLASILHCDKFHAYFSPSTRVKCVSDAGFFPHVDQRKIYLSSVLQCFYPQFTMPYINTPIFIVNSAYDTWQVSNMFATNESDPNGEFTKCKNDLNECSATQLKRLQDFRSDFLGTISSVIKSSAEGMFINTCYAHCQTDQSTWFAKATSKLDDKTIAEAVDDWFNDKSELDDKVKMGTPETSREPCPDRILDDVGGAFGMGAVGGAAFHFLKGTYNSPRGDRLLGGFQAVQMNAPRVGGSFAVWGGLFSTFDCTMVYLRQKEDPWNSIIAGAATGGFLQMRQGLGAASRSAVFGGVLLAMIEGAGIMLNKIMSAPQNMPPLEEAVQPNMGGVPPFPMGHLSNQPQVNIDSTSSSPSSASSSWFGGLFGGGKQEESAPSNGGKTQVLESFDAPNPPSFEYK
;
A
#
# COMPACT_ATOMS: atom_id res chain seq x y z
N MET A 1 -44.05 -19.62 -0.92
CA MET A 1 -43.65 -18.36 -1.60
C MET A 1 -42.13 -18.31 -1.64
N LYS A 2 -41.50 -17.73 -2.68
CA LYS A 2 -40.04 -17.55 -2.72
C LYS A 2 -39.67 -16.20 -2.09
N SER A 3 -38.88 -16.18 -1.03
CA SER A 3 -38.13 -14.98 -0.61
C SER A 3 -36.67 -15.12 -1.05
N SER A 4 -36.29 -14.35 -2.06
CA SER A 4 -34.93 -14.39 -2.62
C SER A 4 -33.99 -13.52 -1.81
N LEU A 5 -33.48 -14.03 -0.69
CA LEU A 5 -32.32 -13.45 -0.02
C LEU A 5 -31.05 -13.82 -0.80
N THR A 6 -30.72 -12.99 -1.79
CA THR A 6 -29.45 -13.09 -2.52
C THR A 6 -28.29 -12.87 -1.57
N ARG A 7 -27.44 -13.90 -1.41
CA ARG A 7 -26.11 -13.78 -0.79
C ARG A 7 -25.20 -12.93 -1.68
N THR A 8 -25.25 -11.61 -1.51
CA THR A 8 -24.15 -10.72 -1.89
C THR A 8 -22.93 -11.04 -0.99
N GLN A 9 -21.73 -10.67 -1.43
CA GLN A 9 -20.47 -10.99 -0.74
C GLN A 9 -20.47 -10.61 0.75
N LEU A 10 -19.66 -11.33 1.54
CA LEU A 10 -19.53 -11.19 2.99
C LEU A 10 -18.78 -9.90 3.40
N CYS A 11 -19.38 -8.75 3.14
CA CYS A 11 -18.99 -7.46 3.71
C CYS A 11 -19.28 -7.44 5.22
N PHE A 12 -18.46 -8.12 6.01
CA PHE A 12 -18.52 -8.05 7.46
C PHE A 12 -17.93 -6.73 7.94
N THR A 13 -18.79 -5.84 8.42
CA THR A 13 -18.41 -4.64 9.16
C THR A 13 -17.77 -5.03 10.50
N SER A 14 -16.68 -4.36 10.87
CA SER A 14 -16.13 -4.46 12.23
C SER A 14 -15.52 -3.12 12.65
N HIS A 15 -16.29 -2.28 13.36
CA HIS A 15 -15.70 -1.21 14.18
C HIS A 15 -14.83 -1.84 15.27
N PHE A 16 -13.51 -1.83 15.12
CA PHE A 16 -12.58 -2.02 16.24
C PHE A 16 -11.16 -1.52 15.89
N LEU A 17 -10.48 -0.92 16.88
CA LEU A 17 -9.06 -0.52 16.86
C LEU A 17 -8.66 0.67 15.97
N SER A 18 -9.16 1.86 16.32
CA SER A 18 -8.68 3.19 15.89
C SER A 18 -7.28 3.55 16.45
N SER A 19 -6.30 2.65 16.39
CA SER A 19 -4.98 2.84 17.02
C SER A 19 -3.85 2.06 16.34
N CYS A 20 -3.63 2.35 15.04
CA CYS A 20 -2.37 2.04 14.36
C CYS A 20 -1.62 3.35 14.09
N HIS A 21 -0.95 3.89 15.11
CA HIS A 21 -0.22 5.17 15.06
C HIS A 21 1.12 5.09 14.29
N ARG A 22 1.12 4.55 13.07
CA ARG A 22 2.27 4.58 12.14
C ARG A 22 1.76 4.92 10.73
N LYS A 23 2.58 5.62 9.94
CA LYS A 23 2.28 6.13 8.58
C LYS A 23 1.91 5.06 7.52
N TRP A 24 1.91 3.78 7.89
CA TRP A 24 2.02 2.62 7.00
C TRP A 24 1.10 1.45 7.39
N CYS A 25 0.02 1.73 8.12
CA CYS A 25 -0.97 0.73 8.48
C CYS A 25 -2.18 0.82 7.55
N VAL A 26 -2.34 -0.11 6.60
CA VAL A 26 -3.52 -0.17 5.71
C VAL A 26 -4.46 -1.28 6.21
N ARG A 27 -5.72 -0.95 6.55
CA ARG A 27 -6.67 -1.83 7.28
C ARG A 27 -8.15 -1.46 7.05
N GLY A 28 -8.76 -2.02 6.01
CA GLY A 28 -10.18 -1.78 5.66
C GLY A 28 -11.09 -3.02 5.66
N SER A 29 -12.40 -2.80 5.54
CA SER A 29 -13.42 -3.83 5.27
C SER A 29 -13.65 -4.01 3.77
N SER A 30 -13.87 -5.24 3.32
CA SER A 30 -13.71 -5.62 1.90
C SER A 30 -14.73 -5.01 0.91
N GLN A 31 -14.21 -4.29 -0.08
CA GLN A 31 -14.46 -4.65 -1.49
C GLN A 31 -13.27 -5.46 -2.08
N ALA A 32 -12.21 -5.65 -1.28
CA ALA A 32 -10.81 -5.89 -1.64
C ALA A 32 -10.45 -7.14 -2.48
N CYS A 33 -11.40 -7.94 -2.96
CA CYS A 33 -11.11 -9.29 -3.46
C CYS A 33 -11.44 -9.47 -4.94
N GLY A 34 -10.44 -9.87 -5.72
CA GLY A 34 -10.63 -10.41 -7.08
C GLY A 34 -11.39 -11.73 -7.07
N ASP A 35 -11.68 -12.26 -8.27
CA ASP A 35 -12.50 -13.47 -8.43
C ASP A 35 -11.90 -14.69 -7.69
N PRO A 36 -12.59 -15.25 -6.68
CA PRO A 36 -12.04 -16.34 -5.86
C PRO A 36 -11.84 -17.65 -6.63
N ARG A 37 -12.36 -17.76 -7.86
CA ARG A 37 -12.18 -18.95 -8.72
C ARG A 37 -10.74 -19.17 -9.20
N HIS A 38 -9.79 -18.32 -8.81
CA HIS A 38 -8.36 -18.47 -9.07
C HIS A 38 -7.50 -18.52 -7.78
N ALA A 39 -8.12 -18.66 -6.60
CA ALA A 39 -7.41 -18.73 -5.31
C ALA A 39 -6.65 -20.05 -5.04
N PHE A 40 -6.78 -21.03 -5.95
CA PHE A 40 -5.85 -22.14 -6.10
C PHE A 40 -5.17 -22.02 -7.47
N PRO A 41 -3.84 -22.26 -7.59
CA PRO A 41 -3.30 -22.62 -8.88
C PRO A 41 -3.99 -23.91 -9.34
N PRO A 42 -4.61 -23.97 -10.53
CA PRO A 42 -5.07 -25.24 -11.05
C PRO A 42 -3.86 -26.19 -11.20
N PRO A 43 -4.05 -27.52 -11.14
CA PRO A 43 -3.01 -28.42 -11.63
C PRO A 43 -2.66 -27.98 -13.06
N LEU A 44 -1.37 -27.74 -13.32
CA LEU A 44 -0.91 -27.15 -14.58
C LEU A 44 -1.32 -28.05 -15.75
N ASN A 45 -2.42 -27.68 -16.44
CA ASN A 45 -2.89 -28.41 -17.61
C ASN A 45 -1.85 -28.26 -18.73
N ILE A 46 -1.11 -29.35 -18.99
CA ILE A 46 -0.03 -29.39 -19.99
C ILE A 46 -0.61 -29.54 -21.40
N GLU A 47 -1.52 -28.64 -21.79
CA GLU A 47 -2.00 -28.50 -23.16
C GLU A 47 -1.16 -27.45 -23.90
N LYS A 48 0.00 -27.88 -24.40
CA LYS A 48 0.78 -27.24 -25.49
C LYS A 48 0.92 -25.71 -25.39
N ILE A 49 1.53 -25.22 -24.32
CA ILE A 49 2.00 -23.83 -24.25
C ILE A 49 3.03 -23.61 -25.38
N GLN A 50 2.73 -22.69 -26.30
CA GLN A 50 3.72 -22.17 -27.26
C GLN A 50 4.80 -21.40 -26.50
N THR A 51 6.05 -21.47 -26.97
CA THR A 51 7.23 -20.97 -26.26
C THR A 51 7.19 -19.46 -25.97
N SER A 52 6.75 -19.09 -24.77
CA SER A 52 7.31 -17.94 -24.06
C SER A 52 8.58 -18.39 -23.32
N SER A 53 9.66 -17.63 -23.41
CA SER A 53 10.94 -18.00 -22.78
C SER A 53 10.91 -17.68 -21.29
N GLY A 54 10.92 -18.73 -20.45
CA GLY A 54 11.09 -18.62 -19.02
C GLY A 54 12.42 -17.96 -18.64
N VAL A 55 12.50 -17.40 -17.43
CA VAL A 55 13.76 -16.85 -16.92
C VAL A 55 14.68 -18.02 -16.60
N LYS A 56 15.87 -18.06 -17.21
CA LYS A 56 16.76 -19.23 -17.15
C LYS A 56 17.10 -19.63 -15.70
N LEU A 57 17.02 -20.93 -15.40
CA LEU A 57 17.48 -21.49 -14.14
C LEU A 57 19.02 -21.53 -14.09
N THR A 58 19.59 -21.04 -12.99
CA THR A 58 21.02 -21.06 -12.68
C THR A 58 21.25 -21.95 -11.48
N VAL A 59 22.11 -22.97 -11.64
CA VAL A 59 22.41 -24.00 -10.63
C VAL A 59 23.82 -23.75 -10.09
N ILE A 60 23.98 -23.71 -8.77
CA ILE A 60 25.23 -23.33 -8.10
C ILE A 60 26.03 -24.60 -7.75
N GLU A 61 26.64 -25.23 -8.75
CA GLU A 61 27.46 -26.45 -8.57
C GLU A 61 28.59 -26.26 -7.53
N SER A 62 29.15 -25.05 -7.45
CA SER A 62 30.19 -24.67 -6.47
C SER A 62 29.71 -24.71 -5.01
N ALA A 63 28.40 -24.65 -4.76
CA ALA A 63 27.81 -24.68 -3.42
C ALA A 63 27.89 -26.08 -2.77
N VAL A 64 27.93 -27.14 -3.56
CA VAL A 64 28.07 -28.53 -3.06
C VAL A 64 29.35 -28.69 -2.25
N ALA A 65 30.45 -28.05 -2.66
CA ALA A 65 31.73 -28.04 -1.94
C ALA A 65 31.68 -27.30 -0.58
N LYS A 66 30.64 -26.47 -0.35
CA LYS A 66 30.34 -25.83 0.94
C LYS A 66 29.34 -26.64 1.78
N GLY A 67 28.91 -27.81 1.31
CA GLY A 67 27.83 -28.60 1.92
C GLY A 67 26.44 -27.98 1.77
N ALA A 68 26.27 -26.99 0.90
CA ALA A 68 24.98 -26.37 0.59
C ALA A 68 24.30 -27.15 -0.54
N VAL A 69 23.27 -27.93 -0.19
CA VAL A 69 22.53 -28.81 -1.10
C VAL A 69 21.04 -28.88 -0.75
N CYS A 70 20.21 -29.20 -1.73
CA CYS A 70 18.79 -29.54 -1.57
C CYS A 70 18.59 -30.89 -0.84
N LEU A 71 17.34 -31.22 -0.48
CA LEU A 71 16.99 -32.46 0.24
C LEU A 71 17.53 -33.76 -0.42
N ASP A 72 17.65 -33.83 -1.75
CA ASP A 72 18.22 -34.99 -2.47
C ASP A 72 19.75 -34.97 -2.65
N GLY A 73 20.44 -33.97 -2.09
CA GLY A 73 21.87 -33.75 -2.29
C GLY A 73 22.24 -33.02 -3.58
N SER A 74 21.28 -32.51 -4.36
CA SER A 74 21.57 -31.66 -5.53
C SER A 74 22.03 -30.24 -5.14
N PRO A 75 22.83 -29.56 -5.98
CA PRO A 75 23.15 -28.14 -5.80
C PRO A 75 21.89 -27.25 -5.75
N PRO A 76 21.91 -26.14 -4.99
CA PRO A 76 20.83 -25.16 -4.97
C PRO A 76 20.79 -24.34 -6.26
N ALA A 77 19.67 -23.64 -6.48
CA ALA A 77 19.43 -22.90 -7.72
C ALA A 77 18.63 -21.60 -7.51
N TYR A 78 18.73 -20.70 -8.48
CA TYR A 78 17.96 -19.46 -8.56
C TYR A 78 17.68 -19.10 -10.02
N GLN A 79 16.70 -18.26 -10.26
CA GLN A 79 16.48 -17.61 -11.56
C GLN A 79 16.79 -16.13 -11.43
N PHE A 80 17.34 -15.51 -12.47
CA PHE A 80 17.76 -14.10 -12.45
C PHE A 80 17.44 -13.40 -13.77
N ASP A 81 16.69 -12.31 -13.67
CA ASP A 81 16.46 -11.34 -14.75
C ASP A 81 17.15 -10.02 -14.40
N LYS A 82 17.85 -9.42 -15.36
CA LYS A 82 18.77 -8.29 -15.09
C LYS A 82 18.03 -6.96 -14.99
N GLY A 83 18.54 -6.08 -14.15
CA GLY A 83 18.08 -4.70 -14.06
C GLY A 83 18.49 -3.88 -15.29
N PHE A 84 17.76 -2.79 -15.54
CA PHE A 84 17.99 -1.89 -16.67
C PHE A 84 17.65 -0.44 -16.32
N GLY A 85 18.19 0.51 -17.09
CA GLY A 85 18.01 1.94 -16.84
C GLY A 85 18.44 2.32 -15.41
N ASN A 86 17.57 3.02 -14.67
CA ASN A 86 17.84 3.45 -13.30
C ASN A 86 17.78 2.32 -12.26
N GLY A 87 17.32 1.12 -12.63
CA GLY A 87 17.20 -0.03 -11.72
C GLY A 87 18.45 -0.92 -11.63
N VAL A 88 19.50 -0.66 -12.42
CA VAL A 88 20.71 -1.51 -12.50
C VAL A 88 21.47 -1.69 -11.18
N ASN A 89 21.35 -0.75 -10.24
CA ASN A 89 21.98 -0.81 -8.91
C ASN A 89 21.00 -1.23 -7.79
N ASN A 90 19.79 -1.66 -8.15
CA ASN A 90 18.75 -2.07 -7.22
C ASN A 90 18.46 -3.57 -7.37
N TRP A 91 18.24 -4.26 -6.26
CA TRP A 91 18.12 -5.72 -6.22
C TRP A 91 16.88 -6.16 -5.44
N LEU A 92 16.09 -7.03 -6.06
CA LEU A 92 14.92 -7.67 -5.47
C LEU A 92 15.17 -9.19 -5.48
N VAL A 93 15.28 -9.77 -4.28
CA VAL A 93 15.42 -11.21 -4.08
C VAL A 93 14.11 -11.74 -3.51
N HIS A 94 13.39 -12.54 -4.28
CA HIS A 94 12.13 -13.16 -3.86
C HIS A 94 12.33 -14.66 -3.57
N ILE A 95 11.95 -15.11 -2.39
CA ILE A 95 12.09 -16.50 -1.93
C ILE A 95 10.83 -17.29 -2.27
N GLN A 96 11.00 -18.40 -2.99
CA GLN A 96 9.93 -19.33 -3.35
C GLN A 96 9.24 -19.94 -2.11
N GLY A 97 7.90 -20.00 -2.13
CA GLY A 97 7.08 -20.67 -1.11
C GLY A 97 6.88 -22.18 -1.35
N GLY A 98 6.01 -22.81 -0.55
CA GLY A 98 5.61 -24.21 -0.74
C GLY A 98 5.66 -25.11 0.50
N GLY A 99 5.24 -24.60 1.66
CA GLY A 99 5.16 -25.38 2.92
C GLY A 99 6.48 -26.01 3.38
N TRP A 100 6.39 -27.07 4.18
CA TRP A 100 7.54 -27.72 4.83
C TRP A 100 7.55 -29.24 4.60
N CYS A 101 8.41 -29.97 5.32
CA CYS A 101 8.24 -31.41 5.53
C CYS A 101 8.57 -31.74 6.98
N ASP A 102 7.59 -32.27 7.71
CA ASP A 102 7.64 -32.34 9.18
C ASP A 102 8.12 -33.72 9.67
N THR A 103 7.91 -34.78 8.88
CA THR A 103 8.51 -36.11 9.10
C THR A 103 9.51 -36.49 8.00
N THR A 104 10.39 -37.44 8.29
CA THR A 104 11.32 -38.02 7.32
C THR A 104 10.60 -38.53 6.07
N ASN A 105 9.42 -39.16 6.23
CA ASN A 105 8.62 -39.67 5.11
C ASN A 105 8.12 -38.53 4.20
N ASP A 106 7.68 -37.42 4.78
CA ASP A 106 7.26 -36.24 4.02
C ASP A 106 8.44 -35.65 3.25
N CYS A 107 9.64 -35.64 3.84
CA CYS A 107 10.85 -35.17 3.18
C CYS A 107 11.33 -36.12 2.06
N VAL A 108 11.19 -37.44 2.23
CA VAL A 108 11.42 -38.43 1.17
C VAL A 108 10.47 -38.21 0.00
N ALA A 109 9.17 -37.99 0.27
CA ALA A 109 8.20 -37.65 -0.78
C ALA A 109 8.55 -36.31 -1.45
N ARG A 110 8.83 -35.27 -0.64
CA ARG A 110 9.10 -33.89 -1.09
C ARG A 110 10.24 -33.80 -2.10
N LYS A 111 11.33 -34.56 -1.92
CA LYS A 111 12.46 -34.56 -2.87
C LYS A 111 12.17 -35.19 -4.24
N THR A 112 11.04 -35.89 -4.39
CA THR A 112 10.58 -36.46 -5.67
C THR A 112 9.55 -35.59 -6.40
N LEU A 113 9.13 -34.46 -5.81
CA LEU A 113 8.10 -33.61 -6.41
C LEU A 113 8.59 -32.92 -7.69
N ILE A 114 7.80 -33.03 -8.76
CA ILE A 114 8.04 -32.48 -10.10
C ILE A 114 8.10 -30.94 -10.18
N TYR A 115 7.92 -30.24 -9.06
CA TYR A 115 8.06 -28.79 -8.93
C TYR A 115 9.41 -28.36 -8.32
N GLY A 116 10.27 -29.33 -7.98
CA GLY A 116 11.64 -29.10 -7.50
C GLY A 116 11.79 -28.76 -6.02
N LEU A 117 10.71 -28.86 -5.24
CA LEU A 117 10.64 -28.47 -3.82
C LEU A 117 11.54 -29.26 -2.84
N GLY A 118 12.33 -30.20 -3.36
CA GLY A 118 13.43 -30.88 -2.65
C GLY A 118 14.60 -31.33 -3.55
N SER A 119 14.66 -30.88 -4.81
CA SER A 119 15.73 -31.21 -5.76
C SER A 119 15.77 -30.21 -6.92
N SER A 120 16.94 -29.64 -7.22
CA SER A 120 17.11 -28.75 -8.38
C SER A 120 16.99 -29.47 -9.72
N LYS A 121 17.24 -30.79 -9.75
CA LYS A 121 17.08 -31.66 -10.91
C LYS A 121 15.62 -31.73 -11.41
N LEU A 122 14.67 -31.35 -10.55
CA LEU A 122 13.22 -31.37 -10.81
C LEU A 122 12.60 -29.96 -10.83
N MET A 123 13.42 -28.89 -10.86
CA MET A 123 12.90 -27.52 -10.91
C MET A 123 12.53 -27.12 -12.35
N PRO A 124 11.26 -26.82 -12.66
CA PRO A 124 10.90 -26.19 -13.92
C PRO A 124 11.39 -24.73 -13.95
N GLU A 125 11.74 -24.22 -15.13
CA GLU A 125 11.91 -22.78 -15.33
C GLU A 125 10.55 -22.07 -15.22
N LEU A 126 10.54 -20.89 -14.62
CA LEU A 126 9.33 -20.12 -14.33
C LEU A 126 9.36 -18.75 -15.00
N ASN A 127 8.18 -18.25 -15.36
CA ASN A 127 7.99 -16.84 -15.73
C ASN A 127 7.91 -15.98 -14.47
N PHE A 128 8.37 -14.73 -14.56
CA PHE A 128 8.28 -13.78 -13.45
C PHE A 128 6.99 -12.97 -13.52
N THR A 129 6.29 -12.87 -12.40
CA THR A 129 4.96 -12.24 -12.24
C THR A 129 4.91 -11.39 -10.98
N GLY A 130 3.86 -10.55 -10.85
CA GLY A 130 3.68 -9.66 -9.70
C GLY A 130 4.89 -8.75 -9.47
N ILE A 131 5.40 -8.75 -8.24
CA ILE A 131 6.59 -8.00 -7.79
C ILE A 131 7.88 -8.32 -8.58
N LEU A 132 7.95 -9.45 -9.30
CA LEU A 132 9.07 -9.78 -10.19
C LEU A 132 8.84 -9.47 -11.67
N SER A 133 7.60 -9.09 -12.08
CA SER A 133 7.29 -8.79 -13.49
C SER A 133 8.19 -7.68 -14.02
N ASN A 134 8.65 -7.82 -15.28
CA ASN A 134 9.41 -6.77 -15.98
C ASN A 134 8.52 -5.72 -16.67
N GLN A 135 7.19 -5.86 -16.53
CA GLN A 135 6.22 -4.99 -17.17
C GLN A 135 5.79 -3.88 -16.19
N GLN A 136 5.99 -2.62 -16.56
CA GLN A 136 5.79 -1.47 -15.66
C GLN A 136 4.31 -1.26 -15.27
N ASP A 137 3.38 -1.67 -16.12
CA ASP A 137 1.93 -1.70 -15.84
C ASP A 137 1.54 -2.75 -14.78
N GLN A 138 2.40 -3.73 -14.51
CA GLN A 138 2.17 -4.75 -13.47
C GLN A 138 3.04 -4.53 -12.23
N ASN A 139 4.18 -3.85 -12.39
CA ASN A 139 5.20 -3.71 -11.35
C ASN A 139 5.86 -2.32 -11.36
N PRO A 140 5.09 -1.24 -11.15
CA PRO A 140 5.48 0.13 -11.53
C PRO A 140 6.84 0.63 -11.00
N ASN A 141 7.29 0.10 -9.85
CA ASN A 141 8.46 0.61 -9.13
C ASN A 141 9.65 -0.35 -9.08
N PHE A 142 9.43 -1.66 -9.29
CA PHE A 142 10.49 -2.68 -9.24
C PHE A 142 10.78 -3.35 -10.59
N TYR A 143 9.98 -3.12 -11.65
CA TYR A 143 10.09 -3.77 -12.96
C TYR A 143 11.48 -3.72 -13.62
N ASN A 144 12.25 -2.65 -13.37
CA ASN A 144 13.57 -2.43 -13.96
C ASN A 144 14.74 -2.79 -13.02
N TRP A 145 14.46 -3.35 -11.84
CA TRP A 145 15.49 -3.81 -10.89
C TRP A 145 16.10 -5.15 -11.35
N ASN A 146 17.26 -5.50 -10.77
CA ASN A 146 17.76 -6.87 -10.78
C ASN A 146 16.80 -7.75 -9.98
N ARG A 147 16.19 -8.74 -10.62
CA ARG A 147 15.07 -9.52 -10.07
C ARG A 147 15.45 -10.98 -10.00
N VAL A 148 15.39 -11.54 -8.80
CA VAL A 148 15.86 -12.89 -8.50
C VAL A 148 14.74 -13.70 -7.86
N TYR A 149 14.54 -14.93 -8.34
CA TYR A 149 13.67 -15.92 -7.68
C TYR A 149 14.55 -17.02 -7.08
N MET A 150 14.75 -16.97 -5.77
CA MET A 150 15.51 -17.95 -4.99
C MET A 150 14.68 -19.22 -4.84
N ARG A 151 15.16 -20.35 -5.39
CA ARG A 151 14.39 -21.60 -5.42
C ARG A 151 14.51 -22.34 -4.09
N TYR A 152 13.39 -22.87 -3.62
CA TYR A 152 13.24 -23.47 -2.30
C TYR A 152 13.27 -25.00 -2.40
N CYS A 153 14.25 -25.64 -1.74
CA CYS A 153 14.50 -27.08 -1.88
C CYS A 153 15.00 -27.79 -0.60
N ASP A 154 14.98 -27.12 0.54
CA ASP A 154 15.35 -27.67 1.86
C ASP A 154 14.15 -28.07 2.72
N GLY A 155 12.94 -27.57 2.42
CA GLY A 155 11.71 -27.90 3.16
C GLY A 155 11.62 -27.32 4.58
N SER A 156 12.49 -26.38 4.95
CA SER A 156 12.64 -25.84 6.31
C SER A 156 12.61 -24.29 6.40
N SER A 157 12.04 -23.58 5.42
CA SER A 157 12.19 -22.11 5.27
C SER A 157 13.66 -21.64 5.33
N PHE A 158 14.58 -22.42 4.76
CA PHE A 158 16.01 -22.17 4.78
C PHE A 158 16.62 -22.11 6.20
N THR A 159 15.99 -22.72 7.22
CA THR A 159 16.48 -22.67 8.61
C THR A 159 17.41 -23.82 8.99
N SER A 160 17.30 -24.98 8.33
CA SER A 160 18.02 -26.19 8.75
C SER A 160 19.53 -26.15 8.49
N ASP A 161 20.30 -26.68 9.43
CA ASP A 161 21.74 -26.92 9.28
C ASP A 161 22.20 -28.11 10.16
N VAL A 162 21.87 -29.32 9.72
CA VAL A 162 22.18 -30.56 10.46
C VAL A 162 23.40 -31.21 9.81
N GLU A 163 24.58 -31.23 10.44
CA GLU A 163 25.81 -31.74 9.76
C GLU A 163 25.69 -33.21 9.32
N GLN A 164 24.91 -34.01 10.04
CA GLN A 164 24.61 -35.39 9.69
C GLN A 164 23.84 -35.49 8.37
N VAL A 165 23.99 -36.61 7.68
CA VAL A 165 23.18 -37.01 6.53
C VAL A 165 22.33 -38.19 6.99
N ASP A 166 21.04 -38.17 6.69
CA ASP A 166 20.21 -39.37 6.84
C ASP A 166 20.63 -40.35 5.73
N GLN A 167 21.39 -41.38 6.11
CA GLN A 167 21.98 -42.33 5.16
C GLN A 167 20.95 -43.34 4.64
N ASP A 168 19.96 -43.71 5.46
CA ASP A 168 18.93 -44.68 5.12
C ASP A 168 17.98 -44.12 4.06
N ASN A 169 17.63 -42.84 4.18
CA ASN A 169 16.73 -42.15 3.28
C ASN A 169 17.46 -41.29 2.23
N ASN A 170 18.78 -41.09 2.36
CA ASN A 170 19.60 -40.15 1.59
C ASN A 170 18.98 -38.73 1.58
N LEU A 171 18.89 -38.09 2.76
CA LEU A 171 18.34 -36.73 2.94
C LEU A 171 19.35 -35.75 3.56
N TYR A 172 19.33 -34.51 3.06
CA TYR A 172 20.23 -33.43 3.46
C TYR A 172 19.43 -32.20 3.94
N TYR A 173 19.49 -31.94 5.24
CA TYR A 173 18.88 -30.75 5.87
C TYR A 173 19.94 -29.63 5.95
N ARG A 174 19.98 -28.75 4.95
CA ARG A 174 21.04 -27.74 4.73
C ARG A 174 20.50 -26.35 4.34
N GLY A 175 19.24 -26.04 4.66
CA GLY A 175 18.57 -24.80 4.26
C GLY A 175 19.36 -23.51 4.54
N ALA A 176 20.01 -23.40 5.71
CA ALA A 176 20.77 -22.21 6.07
C ALA A 176 22.08 -22.06 5.26
N ARG A 177 22.71 -23.18 4.87
CA ARG A 177 23.86 -23.18 3.95
C ARG A 177 23.43 -22.86 2.52
N VAL A 178 22.27 -23.37 2.09
CA VAL A 178 21.67 -23.05 0.78
C VAL A 178 21.36 -21.56 0.65
N PHE A 179 20.74 -20.94 1.66
CA PHE A 179 20.51 -19.49 1.67
C PHE A 179 21.82 -18.70 1.56
N ASN A 180 22.83 -19.03 2.38
CA ASN A 180 24.14 -18.39 2.31
C ASN A 180 24.77 -18.54 0.93
N ALA A 181 24.80 -19.75 0.37
CA ALA A 181 25.42 -20.00 -0.93
C ALA A 181 24.74 -19.21 -2.07
N ILE A 182 23.42 -19.07 -2.06
CA ILE A 182 22.71 -18.25 -3.05
C ILE A 182 23.00 -16.75 -2.82
N VAL A 183 22.96 -16.25 -1.59
CA VAL A 183 23.25 -14.83 -1.31
C VAL A 183 24.71 -14.47 -1.65
N GLU A 184 25.67 -15.35 -1.34
CA GLU A 184 27.09 -15.19 -1.72
C GLU A 184 27.29 -15.18 -3.24
N GLU A 185 26.60 -16.05 -3.99
CA GLU A 185 26.62 -16.05 -5.46
C GLU A 185 26.07 -14.73 -6.02
N LEU A 186 24.92 -14.27 -5.51
CA LEU A 186 24.31 -12.99 -5.89
C LEU A 186 25.24 -11.80 -5.59
N MET A 187 25.91 -11.81 -4.44
CA MET A 187 26.93 -10.81 -4.07
C MET A 187 28.10 -10.81 -5.07
N SER A 188 28.52 -11.98 -5.55
CA SER A 188 29.63 -12.11 -6.52
C SER A 188 29.29 -11.52 -7.90
N ILE A 189 28.04 -11.66 -8.35
CA ILE A 189 27.57 -11.17 -9.66
C ILE A 189 27.11 -9.70 -9.67
N GLY A 190 27.22 -9.00 -8.53
CA GLY A 190 27.02 -7.54 -8.44
C GLY A 190 26.10 -7.05 -7.32
N MET A 191 25.43 -7.92 -6.56
CA MET A 191 24.52 -7.47 -5.49
C MET A 191 25.24 -6.73 -4.35
N LYS A 192 26.55 -6.95 -4.16
CA LYS A 192 27.39 -6.23 -3.20
C LYS A 192 27.44 -4.71 -3.45
N ASP A 193 27.26 -4.28 -4.70
CA ASP A 193 27.36 -2.88 -5.13
C ASP A 193 25.98 -2.19 -5.15
N ALA A 194 24.97 -2.81 -4.53
CA ALA A 194 23.60 -2.32 -4.53
C ALA A 194 23.41 -1.01 -3.73
N GLN A 195 22.64 -0.08 -4.31
CA GLN A 195 22.11 1.09 -3.60
C GLN A 195 20.85 0.73 -2.79
N ASN A 196 20.00 -0.13 -3.36
CA ASN A 196 18.77 -0.61 -2.74
C ASN A 196 18.70 -2.13 -2.83
N ALA A 197 18.36 -2.80 -1.73
CA ALA A 197 18.11 -4.23 -1.69
C ALA A 197 16.79 -4.55 -0.98
N LEU A 198 15.98 -5.40 -1.59
CA LEU A 198 14.69 -5.81 -1.08
C LEU A 198 14.64 -7.34 -1.00
N LEU A 199 14.62 -7.88 0.23
CA LEU A 199 14.31 -9.28 0.43
C LEU A 199 12.78 -9.44 0.45
N SER A 200 12.25 -10.41 -0.27
CA SER A 200 10.83 -10.74 -0.25
C SER A 200 10.60 -12.24 -0.40
N GLY A 201 9.37 -12.69 -0.22
CA GLY A 201 9.01 -14.08 -0.45
C GLY A 201 7.57 -14.33 -0.05
N CYS A 202 6.96 -15.40 -0.57
CA CYS A 202 5.65 -15.86 -0.14
C CYS A 202 5.70 -17.12 0.74
N SER A 203 4.78 -17.26 1.71
CA SER A 203 4.48 -18.53 2.39
C SER A 203 5.69 -18.98 3.20
N ALA A 204 6.19 -20.20 2.99
CA ALA A 204 7.47 -20.65 3.53
C ALA A 204 8.66 -19.71 3.17
N GLY A 205 8.64 -19.08 2.00
CA GLY A 205 9.58 -18.04 1.59
C GLY A 205 9.31 -16.67 2.23
N GLY A 206 8.06 -16.37 2.58
CA GLY A 206 7.68 -15.18 3.35
C GLY A 206 8.17 -15.29 4.79
N LEU A 207 7.97 -16.47 5.42
CA LEU A 207 8.58 -16.80 6.70
C LEU A 207 10.11 -16.75 6.63
N ALA A 208 10.73 -17.31 5.58
CA ALA A 208 12.19 -17.18 5.39
C ALA A 208 12.63 -15.70 5.27
N SER A 209 11.82 -14.85 4.64
CA SER A 209 12.07 -13.41 4.53
C SER A 209 11.98 -12.67 5.87
N ILE A 210 11.19 -13.18 6.83
CA ILE A 210 11.21 -12.76 8.24
C ILE A 210 12.51 -13.26 8.89
N LEU A 211 12.73 -14.58 8.90
CA LEU A 211 13.78 -15.23 9.69
C LEU A 211 15.21 -14.88 9.25
N HIS A 212 15.42 -14.54 7.97
CA HIS A 212 16.73 -14.15 7.43
C HIS A 212 16.86 -12.64 7.15
N CYS A 213 15.91 -11.79 7.54
CA CYS A 213 15.93 -10.35 7.19
C CYS A 213 17.21 -9.62 7.64
N ASP A 214 17.52 -9.65 8.95
CA ASP A 214 18.76 -9.04 9.50
C ASP A 214 20.02 -9.73 8.97
N LYS A 215 19.96 -11.04 8.72
CA LYS A 215 21.06 -11.83 8.16
C LYS A 215 21.37 -11.43 6.71
N PHE A 216 20.35 -11.11 5.91
CA PHE A 216 20.48 -10.58 4.55
C PHE A 216 21.07 -9.17 4.57
N HIS A 217 20.56 -8.28 5.43
CA HIS A 217 21.09 -6.93 5.62
C HIS A 217 22.57 -6.93 6.00
N ALA A 218 23.01 -7.86 6.85
CA ALA A 218 24.40 -7.97 7.30
C ALA A 218 25.44 -8.28 6.19
N TYR A 219 25.03 -8.65 4.97
CA TYR A 219 25.96 -8.78 3.83
C TYR A 219 26.28 -7.44 3.14
N PHE A 220 25.51 -6.38 3.38
CA PHE A 220 25.59 -5.12 2.64
C PHE A 220 26.39 -4.03 3.39
N SER A 221 26.74 -2.97 2.66
CA SER A 221 27.30 -1.75 3.26
C SER A 221 26.26 -1.02 4.10
N PRO A 222 26.64 -0.29 5.18
CA PRO A 222 25.72 0.59 5.92
C PRO A 222 25.12 1.74 5.08
N SER A 223 25.63 1.97 3.87
CA SER A 223 25.10 2.91 2.88
C SER A 223 24.06 2.32 1.93
N THR A 224 23.88 1.00 1.91
CA THR A 224 22.86 0.31 1.10
C THR A 224 21.53 0.33 1.84
N ARG A 225 20.44 0.79 1.21
CA ARG A 225 19.10 0.72 1.80
C ARG A 225 18.55 -0.70 1.66
N VAL A 226 18.61 -1.48 2.74
CA VAL A 226 18.02 -2.82 2.83
C VAL A 226 16.68 -2.76 3.56
N LYS A 227 15.64 -3.38 2.98
CA LYS A 227 14.32 -3.59 3.61
C LYS A 227 13.78 -5.00 3.26
N CYS A 228 12.77 -5.48 3.98
CA CYS A 228 12.17 -6.82 3.79
C CYS A 228 10.63 -6.78 3.61
N VAL A 229 10.07 -7.68 2.80
CA VAL A 229 8.62 -7.87 2.62
C VAL A 229 8.25 -9.34 2.84
N SER A 230 7.44 -9.63 3.85
CA SER A 230 6.89 -10.97 4.07
C SER A 230 5.47 -11.04 3.53
N ASP A 231 5.23 -11.87 2.51
CA ASP A 231 3.90 -12.16 1.99
C ASP A 231 3.40 -13.52 2.48
N ALA A 232 2.19 -13.57 3.03
CA ALA A 232 1.58 -14.78 3.62
C ALA A 232 2.52 -15.56 4.56
N GLY A 233 3.45 -14.85 5.21
CA GLY A 233 4.55 -15.41 6.02
C GLY A 233 4.35 -15.23 7.52
N PHE A 234 3.40 -14.39 7.95
CA PHE A 234 3.09 -14.20 9.36
C PHE A 234 2.17 -15.33 9.87
N PHE A 235 2.76 -16.43 10.32
CA PHE A 235 2.04 -17.58 10.90
C PHE A 235 1.99 -17.47 12.43
N PRO A 236 0.90 -16.97 13.06
CA PRO A 236 0.76 -17.05 14.51
C PRO A 236 0.49 -18.48 15.00
N HIS A 237 1.05 -18.83 16.16
CA HIS A 237 0.72 -20.05 16.89
C HIS A 237 -0.57 -19.83 17.70
N VAL A 238 -1.69 -20.28 17.14
CA VAL A 238 -3.05 -20.12 17.71
C VAL A 238 -3.58 -21.43 18.33
N ASP A 239 -2.77 -22.14 19.12
CA ASP A 239 -3.31 -23.22 19.97
C ASP A 239 -3.83 -22.65 21.30
N GLN A 240 -5.06 -23.00 21.64
CA GLN A 240 -5.70 -22.69 22.93
C GLN A 240 -5.22 -23.63 24.05
N ARG A 241 -4.57 -24.75 23.70
CA ARG A 241 -3.88 -25.64 24.64
C ARG A 241 -2.46 -25.10 24.89
N LYS A 242 -2.05 -25.10 26.16
CA LYS A 242 -0.71 -24.67 26.59
C LYS A 242 0.35 -25.73 26.27
N ILE A 243 0.59 -25.98 24.98
CA ILE A 243 1.77 -26.73 24.55
C ILE A 243 3.00 -25.86 24.84
N TYR A 244 3.89 -26.35 25.70
CA TYR A 244 5.16 -25.69 25.99
C TYR A 244 6.11 -25.90 24.80
N LEU A 245 5.97 -25.07 23.77
CA LEU A 245 6.93 -24.99 22.66
C LEU A 245 8.35 -24.84 23.22
N SER A 246 9.30 -25.62 22.69
CA SER A 246 10.71 -25.41 22.99
C SER A 246 11.13 -23.99 22.58
N SER A 247 12.11 -23.41 23.27
CA SER A 247 12.63 -22.06 22.97
C SER A 247 13.10 -21.93 21.51
N VAL A 248 13.61 -23.00 20.92
CA VAL A 248 14.01 -23.05 19.50
C VAL A 248 12.80 -23.01 18.57
N LEU A 249 11.73 -23.75 18.87
CA LEU A 249 10.53 -23.77 18.03
C LEU A 249 9.72 -22.46 18.13
N GLN A 250 9.83 -21.72 19.24
CA GLN A 250 9.29 -20.35 19.34
C GLN A 250 9.91 -19.43 18.28
N CYS A 251 11.21 -19.56 17.98
CA CYS A 251 11.88 -18.76 16.95
C CYS A 251 11.40 -19.04 15.51
N PHE A 252 10.59 -20.07 15.29
CA PHE A 252 9.95 -20.35 14.00
C PHE A 252 8.65 -19.54 13.81
N TYR A 253 7.99 -19.12 14.89
CA TYR A 253 6.75 -18.35 14.81
C TYR A 253 7.03 -16.84 14.84
N PRO A 254 6.67 -16.07 13.79
CA PRO A 254 6.93 -14.63 13.71
C PRO A 254 6.49 -13.81 14.92
N GLN A 255 5.45 -14.23 15.65
CA GLN A 255 4.99 -13.54 16.85
C GLN A 255 6.05 -13.45 17.98
N PHE A 256 7.00 -14.38 18.02
CA PHE A 256 8.09 -14.39 19.00
C PHE A 256 9.41 -13.86 18.40
N THR A 257 9.65 -14.07 17.10
CA THR A 257 10.90 -13.67 16.42
C THR A 257 10.91 -12.20 15.98
N MET A 258 9.79 -11.71 15.44
CA MET A 258 9.70 -10.35 14.90
C MET A 258 10.14 -9.25 15.89
N PRO A 259 9.84 -9.30 17.21
CA PRO A 259 10.30 -8.28 18.15
C PRO A 259 11.82 -8.11 18.27
N TYR A 260 12.62 -9.02 17.71
CA TYR A 260 14.09 -8.99 17.69
C TYR A 260 14.68 -8.62 16.33
N ILE A 261 13.85 -8.41 15.30
CA ILE A 261 14.29 -7.99 13.96
C ILE A 261 14.52 -6.47 13.96
N ASN A 262 15.67 -6.05 13.44
CA ASN A 262 16.13 -4.65 13.46
C ASN A 262 15.97 -3.97 12.10
N THR A 263 15.97 -4.75 11.02
CA THR A 263 15.81 -4.29 9.64
C THR A 263 14.34 -4.01 9.33
N PRO A 264 14.00 -2.87 8.69
CA PRO A 264 12.61 -2.55 8.35
C PRO A 264 11.93 -3.65 7.54
N ILE A 265 10.85 -4.18 8.10
CA ILE A 265 10.02 -5.21 7.47
C ILE A 265 8.57 -4.75 7.32
N PHE A 266 7.97 -5.09 6.18
CA PHE A 266 6.56 -4.89 5.84
C PHE A 266 5.85 -6.24 5.73
N ILE A 267 4.66 -6.34 6.32
CA ILE A 267 3.87 -7.58 6.32
C ILE A 267 2.68 -7.46 5.37
N VAL A 268 2.67 -8.28 4.32
CA VAL A 268 1.50 -8.53 3.47
C VAL A 268 0.89 -9.86 3.90
N ASN A 269 -0.35 -9.86 4.40
CA ASN A 269 -1.00 -11.10 4.83
C ASN A 269 -2.51 -10.97 4.66
N SER A 270 -3.18 -12.07 4.35
CA SER A 270 -4.63 -12.16 4.58
C SER A 270 -4.90 -12.48 6.06
N ALA A 271 -5.93 -11.87 6.64
CA ALA A 271 -6.49 -12.27 7.92
C ALA A 271 -7.35 -13.55 7.85
N TYR A 272 -7.58 -14.09 6.64
CA TYR A 272 -8.21 -15.37 6.36
C TYR A 272 -7.34 -16.18 5.36
N ASP A 273 -6.04 -16.29 5.65
CA ASP A 273 -5.09 -17.04 4.80
C ASP A 273 -5.54 -18.50 4.58
N THR A 274 -5.66 -18.91 3.30
CA THR A 274 -6.26 -20.22 2.97
C THR A 274 -5.40 -21.40 3.40
N TRP A 275 -4.07 -21.23 3.45
CA TRP A 275 -3.16 -22.26 3.94
C TRP A 275 -3.29 -22.39 5.46
N GLN A 276 -3.37 -21.29 6.20
CA GLN A 276 -3.59 -21.33 7.65
C GLN A 276 -4.95 -21.90 8.03
N VAL A 277 -6.02 -21.50 7.33
CA VAL A 277 -7.38 -22.02 7.57
C VAL A 277 -7.44 -23.53 7.30
N SER A 278 -6.71 -24.01 6.30
CA SER A 278 -6.66 -25.44 5.94
C SER A 278 -5.77 -26.29 6.86
N ASN A 279 -4.59 -25.80 7.24
CA ASN A 279 -3.51 -26.58 7.84
C ASN A 279 -3.20 -26.25 9.31
N MET A 280 -3.73 -25.15 9.87
CA MET A 280 -3.53 -24.77 11.28
C MET A 280 -4.85 -24.74 12.07
N PHE A 281 -5.85 -24.02 11.54
CA PHE A 281 -7.11 -23.78 12.25
C PHE A 281 -8.03 -25.02 12.29
N ALA A 282 -8.17 -25.73 11.17
CA ALA A 282 -9.06 -26.89 11.05
C ALA A 282 -8.29 -28.15 10.59
N THR A 283 -7.22 -28.51 11.30
CA THR A 283 -6.56 -29.83 11.15
C THR A 283 -7.55 -30.96 11.48
N ASN A 284 -7.20 -32.21 11.16
CA ASN A 284 -7.97 -33.40 11.56
C ASN A 284 -8.14 -33.53 13.10
N GLU A 285 -7.37 -32.79 13.88
CA GLU A 285 -7.42 -32.77 15.36
C GLU A 285 -8.38 -31.68 15.87
N SER A 286 -8.48 -30.55 15.17
CA SER A 286 -9.40 -29.44 15.46
C SER A 286 -10.78 -29.62 14.79
N ASP A 287 -10.85 -30.44 13.75
CA ASP A 287 -12.06 -30.82 13.00
C ASP A 287 -12.11 -32.34 12.74
N PRO A 288 -12.20 -33.19 13.78
CA PRO A 288 -12.18 -34.65 13.65
C PRO A 288 -13.42 -35.22 12.92
N ASN A 289 -14.49 -34.45 12.82
CA ASN A 289 -15.69 -34.79 12.06
C ASN A 289 -15.59 -34.38 10.57
N GLY A 290 -14.57 -33.60 10.18
CA GLY A 290 -14.43 -33.06 8.83
C GLY A 290 -15.50 -32.02 8.46
N GLU A 291 -16.16 -31.38 9.43
CA GLU A 291 -17.26 -30.43 9.20
C GLU A 291 -16.81 -29.22 8.38
N PHE A 292 -15.58 -28.75 8.57
CA PHE A 292 -15.01 -27.63 7.81
C PHE A 292 -14.55 -28.01 6.40
N THR A 293 -14.49 -29.29 6.03
CA THR A 293 -13.97 -29.75 4.72
C THR A 293 -14.62 -29.05 3.52
N LYS A 294 -15.93 -28.75 3.61
CA LYS A 294 -16.66 -27.97 2.61
C LYS A 294 -16.34 -26.47 2.71
N CYS A 295 -16.51 -25.91 3.91
CA CYS A 295 -16.29 -24.50 4.24
C CYS A 295 -14.87 -23.98 3.90
N LYS A 296 -13.83 -24.83 3.97
CA LYS A 296 -12.45 -24.53 3.54
C LYS A 296 -12.31 -24.32 2.02
N ASN A 297 -13.15 -24.98 1.22
CA ASN A 297 -13.05 -24.96 -0.24
C ASN A 297 -14.01 -23.95 -0.87
N ASP A 298 -15.21 -23.79 -0.29
CA ASP A 298 -16.13 -22.71 -0.61
C ASP A 298 -16.73 -22.12 0.67
N LEU A 299 -16.45 -20.84 0.92
CA LEU A 299 -17.00 -20.09 2.06
C LEU A 299 -18.53 -19.98 2.03
N ASN A 300 -19.18 -20.22 0.88
CA ASN A 300 -20.64 -20.30 0.79
C ASN A 300 -21.20 -21.58 1.44
N GLU A 301 -20.44 -22.67 1.52
CA GLU A 301 -20.87 -23.90 2.20
C GLU A 301 -20.74 -23.81 3.74
N CYS A 302 -20.12 -22.76 4.28
CA CYS A 302 -20.00 -22.56 5.72
C CYS A 302 -21.35 -22.34 6.43
N SER A 303 -21.54 -23.02 7.56
CA SER A 303 -22.62 -22.71 8.51
C SER A 303 -22.32 -21.43 9.31
N ALA A 304 -23.33 -20.87 9.99
CA ALA A 304 -23.16 -19.69 10.84
C ALA A 304 -22.11 -19.90 11.95
N THR A 305 -22.07 -21.09 12.56
CA THR A 305 -21.08 -21.47 13.58
C THR A 305 -19.66 -21.53 12.99
N GLN A 306 -19.53 -21.98 11.74
CA GLN A 306 -18.24 -22.07 11.06
C GLN A 306 -17.71 -20.68 10.67
N LEU A 307 -18.58 -19.82 10.11
CA LEU A 307 -18.25 -18.41 9.85
C LEU A 307 -17.85 -17.68 11.13
N LYS A 308 -18.52 -17.95 12.26
CA LYS A 308 -18.16 -17.35 13.56
C LYS A 308 -16.75 -17.77 14.00
N ARG A 309 -16.40 -19.07 13.97
CA ARG A 309 -15.03 -19.51 14.31
C ARG A 309 -13.96 -18.90 13.39
N LEU A 310 -14.26 -18.67 12.10
CA LEU A 310 -13.35 -17.96 11.19
C LEU A 310 -13.16 -16.49 11.60
N GLN A 311 -14.25 -15.79 11.97
CA GLN A 311 -14.16 -14.42 12.50
C GLN A 311 -13.34 -14.35 13.80
N ASP A 312 -13.44 -15.38 14.65
CA ASP A 312 -12.65 -15.49 15.88
C ASP A 312 -11.16 -15.70 15.56
N PHE A 313 -10.83 -16.62 14.63
CA PHE A 313 -9.46 -16.78 14.11
C PHE A 313 -8.88 -15.48 13.52
N ARG A 314 -9.66 -14.72 12.73
CA ARG A 314 -9.26 -13.38 12.25
C ARG A 314 -8.99 -12.43 13.42
N SER A 315 -9.76 -12.51 14.49
CA SER A 315 -9.62 -11.63 15.65
C SER A 315 -8.35 -11.94 16.44
N ASP A 316 -8.04 -13.23 16.63
CA ASP A 316 -6.80 -13.70 17.26
C ASP A 316 -5.56 -13.36 16.41
N PHE A 317 -5.65 -13.54 15.08
CA PHE A 317 -4.62 -13.10 14.13
C PHE A 317 -4.38 -11.59 14.23
N LEU A 318 -5.44 -10.77 14.15
CA LEU A 318 -5.34 -9.32 14.20
C LEU A 318 -4.86 -8.81 15.56
N GLY A 319 -5.22 -9.47 16.66
CA GLY A 319 -4.68 -9.19 17.99
C GLY A 319 -3.18 -9.46 18.07
N THR A 320 -2.75 -10.65 17.63
CA THR A 320 -1.36 -11.10 17.66
C THR A 320 -0.45 -10.25 16.79
N ILE A 321 -0.86 -9.95 15.54
CA ILE A 321 -0.05 -9.10 14.66
C ILE A 321 -0.01 -7.64 15.17
N SER A 322 -1.07 -7.16 15.84
CA SER A 322 -1.13 -5.79 16.38
C SER A 322 -0.33 -5.58 17.67
N SER A 323 0.05 -6.63 18.40
CA SER A 323 1.00 -6.51 19.52
C SER A 323 2.44 -6.48 19.01
N VAL A 324 2.76 -7.30 18.01
CA VAL A 324 4.10 -7.50 17.44
C VAL A 324 4.54 -6.32 16.58
N ILE A 325 3.67 -5.78 15.72
CA ILE A 325 4.02 -4.65 14.85
C ILE A 325 4.30 -3.37 15.65
N LYS A 326 3.81 -3.25 16.90
CA LYS A 326 4.14 -2.11 17.75
C LYS A 326 5.62 -2.02 18.09
N SER A 327 6.35 -3.13 18.15
CA SER A 327 7.79 -3.16 18.44
C SER A 327 8.70 -3.03 17.22
N SER A 328 8.42 -3.74 16.10
CA SER A 328 9.48 -4.01 15.11
C SER A 328 9.13 -3.93 13.62
N ALA A 329 7.86 -4.04 13.20
CA ALA A 329 7.52 -3.84 11.79
C ALA A 329 7.23 -2.36 11.51
N GLU A 330 7.61 -1.88 10.33
CA GLU A 330 7.42 -0.47 9.97
C GLU A 330 6.13 -0.21 9.18
N GLY A 331 5.56 -1.23 8.52
CA GLY A 331 4.27 -1.14 7.83
C GLY A 331 3.57 -2.50 7.64
N MET A 332 2.31 -2.46 7.22
CA MET A 332 1.54 -3.66 6.86
C MET A 332 0.42 -3.38 5.85
N PHE A 333 0.07 -4.41 5.09
CA PHE A 333 -1.14 -4.48 4.28
C PHE A 333 -1.91 -5.75 4.67
N ILE A 334 -2.94 -5.61 5.50
CA ILE A 334 -3.72 -6.75 6.02
C ILE A 334 -5.16 -6.65 5.51
N ASN A 335 -5.46 -7.45 4.48
CA ASN A 335 -6.81 -7.55 3.91
C ASN A 335 -7.58 -8.76 4.47
N THR A 336 -8.84 -8.91 4.04
CA THR A 336 -9.73 -10.01 4.45
C THR A 336 -10.14 -10.91 3.28
N CYS A 337 -9.28 -11.10 2.28
CA CYS A 337 -9.56 -11.95 1.12
C CYS A 337 -9.13 -13.40 1.36
N TYR A 338 -9.93 -14.35 0.91
CA TYR A 338 -9.63 -15.77 1.05
C TYR A 338 -8.58 -16.19 0.00
N ALA A 339 -7.31 -15.87 0.29
CA ALA A 339 -6.16 -16.05 -0.59
C ALA A 339 -4.92 -16.52 0.18
N HIS A 340 -3.92 -17.03 -0.55
CA HIS A 340 -2.58 -17.33 -0.06
C HIS A 340 -1.59 -17.03 -1.20
N CYS A 341 -0.51 -16.31 -0.88
CA CYS A 341 0.32 -15.55 -1.83
C CYS A 341 -0.43 -14.45 -2.61
N GLN A 342 0.19 -13.28 -2.70
CA GLN A 342 -0.42 -12.06 -3.24
C GLN A 342 0.57 -11.14 -3.96
N THR A 343 1.86 -11.21 -3.62
CA THR A 343 2.93 -10.35 -4.17
C THR A 343 3.52 -10.90 -5.46
N ASP A 344 3.56 -12.21 -5.66
CA ASP A 344 4.00 -12.87 -6.90
C ASP A 344 2.85 -13.10 -7.92
N GLN A 345 1.61 -12.82 -7.52
CA GLN A 345 0.39 -13.01 -8.30
C GLN A 345 -0.15 -11.70 -8.91
N SER A 346 -1.22 -11.79 -9.71
CA SER A 346 -1.95 -10.63 -10.27
C SER A 346 -2.67 -9.78 -9.21
N THR A 347 -2.79 -10.27 -7.97
CA THR A 347 -3.30 -9.53 -6.80
C THR A 347 -2.38 -8.38 -6.37
N TRP A 348 -1.08 -8.45 -6.68
CA TRP A 348 -0.09 -7.38 -6.48
C TRP A 348 -0.54 -6.03 -7.04
N PHE A 349 -1.08 -6.05 -8.27
CA PHE A 349 -1.58 -4.89 -9.01
C PHE A 349 -3.05 -5.09 -9.43
N ALA A 350 -3.89 -5.60 -8.51
CA ALA A 350 -5.29 -5.83 -8.82
C ALA A 350 -6.08 -4.52 -8.99
N LYS A 351 -7.15 -4.59 -9.80
CA LYS A 351 -8.04 -3.47 -10.16
C LYS A 351 -8.69 -2.86 -8.91
N ALA A 352 -9.17 -1.62 -9.04
CA ALA A 352 -9.62 -0.74 -7.94
C ALA A 352 -10.49 -1.37 -6.84
N THR A 353 -11.34 -2.37 -7.13
CA THR A 353 -12.07 -3.12 -6.08
C THR A 353 -11.14 -3.72 -5.03
N SER A 354 -9.93 -4.12 -5.43
CA SER A 354 -8.91 -4.77 -4.61
C SER A 354 -8.00 -3.83 -3.82
N LYS A 355 -8.28 -2.53 -3.83
CA LYS A 355 -7.59 -1.57 -2.97
C LYS A 355 -8.06 -1.70 -1.51
N LEU A 356 -7.19 -1.30 -0.60
CA LEU A 356 -7.43 -1.12 0.82
C LEU A 356 -7.02 0.32 1.12
N ASP A 357 -7.94 1.13 1.67
CA ASP A 357 -7.75 2.56 1.90
C ASP A 357 -7.20 3.29 0.63
N ASP A 358 -7.81 2.97 -0.52
CA ASP A 358 -7.44 3.36 -1.89
C ASP A 358 -6.00 3.03 -2.37
N LYS A 359 -5.24 2.20 -1.65
CA LYS A 359 -3.94 1.67 -2.09
C LYS A 359 -3.98 0.16 -2.39
N THR A 360 -3.29 -0.25 -3.45
CA THR A 360 -2.98 -1.65 -3.78
C THR A 360 -1.77 -2.12 -2.99
N ILE A 361 -1.46 -3.42 -3.05
CA ILE A 361 -0.27 -3.98 -2.42
C ILE A 361 1.00 -3.34 -3.02
N ALA A 362 1.05 -3.17 -4.35
CA ALA A 362 2.17 -2.54 -5.04
C ALA A 362 2.39 -1.07 -4.63
N GLU A 363 1.32 -0.27 -4.53
CA GLU A 363 1.39 1.13 -4.07
C GLU A 363 1.85 1.19 -2.60
N ALA A 364 1.22 0.41 -1.70
CA ALA A 364 1.53 0.44 -0.28
C ALA A 364 2.97 -0.01 0.06
N VAL A 365 3.49 -1.03 -0.65
CA VAL A 365 4.86 -1.51 -0.48
C VAL A 365 5.88 -0.53 -1.07
N ASP A 366 5.59 0.10 -2.21
CA ASP A 366 6.48 1.11 -2.80
C ASP A 366 6.56 2.39 -1.96
N ASP A 367 5.42 2.91 -1.51
CA ASP A 367 5.39 4.11 -0.67
C ASP A 367 6.17 3.88 0.62
N TRP A 368 5.96 2.73 1.30
CA TRP A 368 6.73 2.33 2.47
C TRP A 368 8.21 2.11 2.16
N PHE A 369 8.56 1.48 1.04
CA PHE A 369 9.96 1.25 0.67
C PHE A 369 10.69 2.59 0.45
N ASN A 370 10.01 3.55 -0.18
CA ASN A 370 10.53 4.88 -0.52
C ASN A 370 10.19 5.98 0.51
N ASP A 371 9.63 5.60 1.67
CA ASP A 371 9.39 6.46 2.83
C ASP A 371 8.42 7.65 2.57
N LYS A 372 7.58 7.57 1.52
CA LYS A 372 6.64 8.60 1.02
C LYS A 372 5.40 8.81 1.89
N SER A 373 5.38 9.79 2.79
CA SER A 373 4.22 9.99 3.67
C SER A 373 2.98 10.49 2.92
N GLU A 374 1.78 10.32 3.51
CA GLU A 374 0.53 10.89 2.96
C GLU A 374 0.60 12.41 2.70
N LEU A 375 1.48 13.11 3.41
CA LEU A 375 1.73 14.54 3.20
C LEU A 375 2.45 14.79 1.86
N ASP A 376 3.31 13.87 1.43
CA ASP A 376 3.97 13.90 0.12
C ASP A 376 2.98 13.62 -1.01
N ASP A 377 2.02 12.71 -0.80
CA ASP A 377 0.91 12.47 -1.74
C ASP A 377 -0.01 13.69 -1.83
N LYS A 378 -0.38 14.31 -0.69
CA LYS A 378 -1.16 15.56 -0.62
C LYS A 378 -0.43 16.78 -1.18
N VAL A 379 0.89 16.70 -1.42
CA VAL A 379 1.71 17.73 -2.08
C VAL A 379 1.91 17.43 -3.58
N LYS A 380 1.83 16.16 -4.00
CA LYS A 380 2.00 15.74 -5.40
C LYS A 380 0.67 15.66 -6.16
N MET A 381 -0.43 15.29 -5.52
CA MET A 381 -1.78 15.48 -6.04
C MET A 381 -2.21 16.94 -5.90
N GLY A 382 -1.73 17.77 -6.83
CA GLY A 382 -2.40 19.04 -7.12
C GLY A 382 -3.80 18.80 -7.66
N THR A 383 -4.75 19.65 -7.25
CA THR A 383 -6.22 19.62 -7.53
C THR A 383 -7.03 18.59 -6.71
N PRO A 384 -7.98 19.03 -5.85
CA PRO A 384 -8.79 18.15 -5.01
C PRO A 384 -10.19 17.88 -5.60
N GLU A 385 -10.29 17.00 -6.60
CA GLU A 385 -11.59 16.47 -7.08
C GLU A 385 -11.58 14.93 -7.18
N THR A 386 -11.71 14.22 -6.05
CA THR A 386 -12.35 12.87 -5.99
C THR A 386 -12.53 12.35 -4.55
N SER A 387 -11.58 12.58 -3.64
CA SER A 387 -11.63 12.04 -2.27
C SER A 387 -12.41 12.93 -1.29
N ARG A 388 -13.73 13.06 -1.47
CA ARG A 388 -14.64 13.58 -0.44
C ARG A 388 -15.11 12.43 0.45
N GLU A 389 -14.97 12.57 1.76
CA GLU A 389 -15.41 11.54 2.71
C GLU A 389 -16.94 11.38 2.72
N PRO A 390 -17.45 10.16 2.97
CA PRO A 390 -18.89 9.90 2.93
C PRO A 390 -19.65 10.65 4.03
N CYS A 391 -20.82 11.17 3.66
CA CYS A 391 -21.80 11.65 4.63
C CYS A 391 -22.35 10.48 5.46
N PRO A 392 -22.55 10.63 6.78
CA PRO A 392 -22.54 11.87 7.55
C PRO A 392 -21.19 12.25 8.17
N ASP A 393 -20.22 11.34 8.22
CA ASP A 393 -19.02 11.47 9.08
C ASP A 393 -18.19 12.71 8.72
N ARG A 394 -18.11 13.04 7.43
CA ARG A 394 -17.55 14.28 6.88
C ARG A 394 -17.99 15.57 7.61
N ILE A 395 -19.17 15.62 8.23
CA ILE A 395 -19.63 16.80 8.98
C ILE A 395 -18.74 17.07 10.21
N LEU A 396 -18.20 16.04 10.86
CA LEU A 396 -17.30 16.20 12.01
C LEU A 396 -15.93 16.72 11.56
N ASP A 397 -15.41 16.20 10.45
CA ASP A 397 -14.11 16.59 9.92
C ASP A 397 -14.12 17.97 9.28
N ASP A 398 -15.19 18.35 8.56
CA ASP A 398 -15.37 19.74 8.08
C ASP A 398 -15.53 20.74 9.25
N VAL A 399 -16.13 20.34 10.39
CA VAL A 399 -16.17 21.15 11.63
C VAL A 399 -14.78 21.29 12.25
N GLY A 400 -14.02 20.20 12.36
CA GLY A 400 -12.66 20.19 12.93
C GLY A 400 -11.66 20.96 12.07
N GLY A 401 -11.68 20.75 10.76
CA GLY A 401 -10.86 21.46 9.78
C GLY A 401 -11.18 22.95 9.75
N ALA A 402 -12.46 23.33 9.74
CA ALA A 402 -12.85 24.74 9.82
C ALA A 402 -12.44 25.39 11.15
N PHE A 403 -12.58 24.68 12.28
CA PHE A 403 -12.06 25.15 13.57
C PHE A 403 -10.55 25.42 13.51
N GLY A 404 -9.78 24.46 12.97
CA GLY A 404 -8.33 24.57 12.81
C GLY A 404 -7.92 25.77 11.95
N MET A 405 -8.51 25.92 10.75
CA MET A 405 -8.26 27.05 9.87
C MET A 405 -8.60 28.39 10.52
N GLY A 406 -9.77 28.49 11.17
CA GLY A 406 -10.19 29.70 11.87
C GLY A 406 -9.33 30.03 13.10
N ALA A 407 -8.85 29.02 13.82
CA ALA A 407 -7.97 29.20 14.97
C ALA A 407 -6.55 29.65 14.54
N VAL A 408 -5.97 29.04 13.50
CA VAL A 408 -4.63 29.41 12.99
C VAL A 408 -4.66 30.80 12.34
N GLY A 409 -5.61 31.07 11.44
CA GLY A 409 -5.78 32.39 10.81
C GLY A 409 -6.14 33.47 11.83
N GLY A 410 -7.01 33.15 12.78
CA GLY A 410 -7.37 34.01 13.91
C GLY A 410 -6.17 34.33 14.81
N ALA A 411 -5.32 33.34 15.11
CA ALA A 411 -4.10 33.54 15.88
C ALA A 411 -3.12 34.48 15.14
N ALA A 412 -2.82 34.21 13.87
CA ALA A 412 -1.94 35.07 13.08
C ALA A 412 -2.43 36.53 13.02
N PHE A 413 -3.72 36.74 12.71
CA PHE A 413 -4.32 38.06 12.63
C PHE A 413 -4.35 38.79 14.00
N HIS A 414 -4.77 38.11 15.07
CA HIS A 414 -4.84 38.73 16.39
C HIS A 414 -3.47 38.91 17.05
N PHE A 415 -2.45 38.11 16.71
CA PHE A 415 -1.08 38.35 17.16
C PHE A 415 -0.50 39.62 16.52
N LEU A 416 -0.64 39.78 15.20
CA LEU A 416 -0.20 40.99 14.49
C LEU A 416 -0.99 42.22 14.96
N LYS A 417 -2.30 42.10 15.14
CA LYS A 417 -3.14 43.19 15.66
C LYS A 417 -2.84 43.53 17.12
N GLY A 418 -2.54 42.55 17.97
CA GLY A 418 -2.14 42.77 19.36
C GLY A 418 -0.78 43.47 19.46
N THR A 419 0.25 42.89 18.85
CA THR A 419 1.63 43.45 18.82
C THR A 419 1.68 44.88 18.26
N TYR A 420 0.85 45.21 17.26
CA TYR A 420 0.76 46.56 16.69
C TYR A 420 0.14 47.58 17.65
N ASN A 421 -1.00 47.24 18.28
CA ASN A 421 -1.77 48.15 19.12
C ASN A 421 -1.26 48.26 20.58
N SER A 422 -0.38 47.36 21.01
CA SER A 422 0.18 47.38 22.37
C SER A 422 1.29 48.44 22.57
N PRO A 423 1.44 48.97 23.82
CA PRO A 423 2.50 49.91 24.19
C PRO A 423 3.91 49.40 23.89
N ARG A 424 4.88 50.33 23.75
CA ARG A 424 6.31 49.98 23.65
C ARG A 424 6.79 49.38 24.98
N GLY A 425 7.14 48.10 24.96
CA GLY A 425 7.38 47.26 26.14
C GLY A 425 6.59 45.96 25.99
N ASP A 426 5.27 46.04 26.14
CA ASP A 426 4.38 44.88 26.30
C ASP A 426 3.92 44.22 25.00
N ARG A 427 4.52 44.55 23.84
CA ARG A 427 4.01 44.16 22.51
C ARG A 427 3.84 42.65 22.33
N LEU A 428 4.82 41.85 22.74
CA LEU A 428 4.72 40.40 22.66
C LEU A 428 3.63 39.87 23.60
N LEU A 429 3.56 40.41 24.83
CA LEU A 429 2.59 40.00 25.84
C LEU A 429 1.15 40.29 25.38
N GLY A 430 0.90 41.50 24.88
CA GLY A 430 -0.39 41.89 24.30
C GLY A 430 -0.71 41.17 22.98
N GLY A 431 0.30 40.75 22.21
CA GLY A 431 0.16 39.82 21.10
C GLY A 431 -0.41 38.47 21.54
N PHE A 432 0.24 37.81 22.50
CA PHE A 432 -0.23 36.53 23.05
C PHE A 432 -1.60 36.65 23.74
N GLN A 433 -1.84 37.71 24.52
CA GLN A 433 -3.13 37.95 25.16
C GLN A 433 -4.25 38.17 24.13
N ALA A 434 -3.97 38.89 23.02
CA ALA A 434 -4.92 39.06 21.93
C ALA A 434 -5.22 37.73 21.20
N VAL A 435 -4.22 36.85 21.01
CA VAL A 435 -4.44 35.49 20.49
C VAL A 435 -5.34 34.68 21.43
N GLN A 436 -4.96 34.58 22.71
CA GLN A 436 -5.65 33.75 23.71
C GLN A 436 -7.14 34.13 23.84
N MET A 437 -7.46 35.42 23.79
CA MET A 437 -8.83 35.92 23.93
C MET A 437 -9.69 35.83 22.64
N ASN A 438 -9.09 35.64 21.46
CA ASN A 438 -9.82 35.76 20.18
C ASN A 438 -9.67 34.57 19.23
N ALA A 439 -8.51 33.90 19.17
CA ALA A 439 -8.30 32.79 18.23
C ALA A 439 -9.30 31.63 18.42
N PRO A 440 -9.64 31.19 19.66
CA PRO A 440 -10.69 30.18 19.85
C PRO A 440 -12.08 30.65 19.41
N ARG A 441 -12.35 31.96 19.50
CA ARG A 441 -13.62 32.57 19.07
C ARG A 441 -13.74 32.65 17.55
N VAL A 442 -12.64 32.93 16.84
CA VAL A 442 -12.59 32.86 15.37
C VAL A 442 -12.70 31.41 14.91
N GLY A 443 -11.94 30.49 15.51
CA GLY A 443 -12.04 29.04 15.27
C GLY A 443 -13.47 28.52 15.44
N GLY A 444 -14.11 28.81 16.58
CA GLY A 444 -15.51 28.43 16.82
C GLY A 444 -16.51 29.05 15.83
N SER A 445 -16.25 30.26 15.32
CA SER A 445 -17.09 30.90 14.30
C SER A 445 -16.96 30.20 12.94
N PHE A 446 -15.75 29.76 12.57
CA PHE A 446 -15.51 28.97 11.37
C PHE A 446 -16.07 27.55 11.51
N ALA A 447 -15.93 26.91 12.67
CA ALA A 447 -16.48 25.59 12.97
C ALA A 447 -18.00 25.53 12.76
N VAL A 448 -18.73 26.55 13.24
CA VAL A 448 -20.18 26.69 13.02
C VAL A 448 -20.53 26.90 11.55
N TRP A 449 -19.70 27.64 10.79
CA TRP A 449 -19.89 27.81 9.35
C TRP A 449 -19.67 26.49 8.58
N GLY A 450 -18.57 25.77 8.87
CA GLY A 450 -18.24 24.49 8.24
C GLY A 450 -19.30 23.42 8.52
N GLY A 451 -19.70 23.25 9.79
CA GLY A 451 -20.73 22.29 10.16
C GLY A 451 -22.09 22.56 9.51
N LEU A 452 -22.49 23.83 9.40
CA LEU A 452 -23.71 24.19 8.67
C LEU A 452 -23.59 23.93 7.16
N PHE A 453 -22.45 24.30 6.56
CA PHE A 453 -22.17 24.04 5.14
C PHE A 453 -22.28 22.56 4.83
N SER A 454 -21.56 21.70 5.55
CA SER A 454 -21.56 20.25 5.30
C SER A 454 -22.87 19.58 5.69
N THR A 455 -23.62 20.12 6.65
CA THR A 455 -25.00 19.68 6.92
C THR A 455 -25.91 19.96 5.72
N PHE A 456 -25.85 21.15 5.10
CA PHE A 456 -26.65 21.45 3.91
C PHE A 456 -26.17 20.68 2.68
N ASP A 457 -24.85 20.51 2.49
CA ASP A 457 -24.25 19.75 1.38
C ASP A 457 -24.66 18.26 1.46
N CYS A 458 -24.46 17.60 2.60
CA CYS A 458 -24.90 16.22 2.83
C CYS A 458 -26.43 16.06 2.73
N THR A 459 -27.22 17.04 3.17
CA THR A 459 -28.68 17.03 2.99
C THR A 459 -29.05 17.07 1.50
N MET A 460 -28.36 17.88 0.70
CA MET A 460 -28.57 17.97 -0.74
C MET A 460 -28.15 16.69 -1.47
N VAL A 461 -27.03 16.07 -1.06
CA VAL A 461 -26.61 14.75 -1.57
C VAL A 461 -27.66 13.68 -1.24
N TYR A 462 -28.14 13.62 0.00
CA TYR A 462 -29.19 12.67 0.42
C TYR A 462 -30.50 12.85 -0.35
N LEU A 463 -30.95 14.09 -0.57
CA LEU A 463 -32.19 14.39 -1.29
C LEU A 463 -32.09 14.19 -2.81
N ARG A 464 -30.92 14.42 -3.42
CA ARG A 464 -30.72 14.37 -4.88
C ARG A 464 -30.10 13.06 -5.37
N GLN A 465 -29.54 12.25 -4.48
CA GLN A 465 -28.77 11.02 -4.79
C GLN A 465 -27.69 11.27 -5.86
N LYS A 466 -27.10 12.47 -5.82
CA LYS A 466 -26.12 12.96 -6.79
C LYS A 466 -25.23 14.00 -6.14
N GLU A 467 -23.92 13.85 -6.34
CA GLU A 467 -22.95 14.90 -6.08
C GLU A 467 -22.72 15.72 -7.35
N ASP A 468 -22.90 17.04 -7.28
CA ASP A 468 -22.45 17.99 -8.28
C ASP A 468 -22.15 19.35 -7.62
N PRO A 469 -21.35 20.24 -8.25
CA PRO A 469 -20.98 21.54 -7.67
C PRO A 469 -22.16 22.45 -7.27
N TRP A 470 -23.36 22.18 -7.79
CA TRP A 470 -24.57 22.87 -7.34
C TRP A 470 -24.93 22.57 -5.89
N ASN A 471 -24.62 21.38 -5.35
CA ASN A 471 -24.79 21.10 -3.92
C ASN A 471 -23.99 22.09 -3.08
N SER A 472 -22.70 22.25 -3.38
CA SER A 472 -21.79 23.11 -2.61
C SER A 472 -22.11 24.60 -2.80
N ILE A 473 -22.51 25.04 -4.00
CA ILE A 473 -23.01 26.41 -4.23
C ILE A 473 -24.29 26.68 -3.43
N ILE A 474 -25.24 25.74 -3.42
CA ILE A 474 -26.51 25.87 -2.69
C ILE A 474 -26.28 25.79 -1.17
N ALA A 475 -25.40 24.91 -0.69
CA ALA A 475 -25.00 24.81 0.70
C ALA A 475 -24.30 26.09 1.20
N GLY A 476 -23.47 26.71 0.36
CA GLY A 476 -22.88 28.02 0.59
C GLY A 476 -23.92 29.12 0.78
N ALA A 477 -24.90 29.19 -0.12
CA ALA A 477 -26.00 30.14 -0.02
C ALA A 477 -26.92 29.86 1.19
N ALA A 478 -27.22 28.60 1.48
CA ALA A 478 -28.02 28.17 2.62
C ALA A 478 -27.34 28.53 3.95
N THR A 479 -26.04 28.25 4.09
CA THR A 479 -25.24 28.62 5.27
C THR A 479 -25.19 30.13 5.46
N GLY A 480 -24.89 30.88 4.39
CA GLY A 480 -24.86 32.34 4.42
C GLY A 480 -26.21 32.94 4.83
N GLY A 481 -27.32 32.42 4.30
CA GLY A 481 -28.67 32.86 4.63
C GLY A 481 -29.10 32.48 6.04
N PHE A 482 -28.83 31.24 6.47
CA PHE A 482 -29.23 30.70 7.77
C PHE A 482 -28.55 31.45 8.93
N LEU A 483 -27.22 31.66 8.83
CA LEU A 483 -26.45 32.41 9.84
C LEU A 483 -26.98 33.83 10.07
N GLN A 484 -27.51 34.49 9.04
CA GLN A 484 -28.05 35.85 9.11
C GLN A 484 -29.58 35.92 9.18
N MET A 485 -30.28 34.79 9.28
CA MET A 485 -31.75 34.74 9.36
C MET A 485 -32.31 35.57 10.53
N ARG A 486 -31.59 35.56 11.67
CA ARG A 486 -31.93 36.35 12.87
C ARG A 486 -31.76 37.87 12.69
N GLN A 487 -31.05 38.32 11.65
CA GLN A 487 -30.90 39.75 11.30
C GLN A 487 -31.95 40.22 10.28
N GLY A 488 -32.95 39.38 9.96
CA GLY A 488 -34.04 39.69 9.04
C GLY A 488 -33.74 39.38 7.58
N LEU A 489 -34.80 39.28 6.77
CA LEU A 489 -34.75 38.78 5.39
C LEU A 489 -33.76 39.53 4.49
N GLY A 490 -33.63 40.85 4.66
CA GLY A 490 -32.69 41.67 3.91
C GLY A 490 -31.22 41.46 4.28
N ALA A 491 -30.91 40.94 5.47
CA ALA A 491 -29.55 40.51 5.84
C ALA A 491 -29.29 39.09 5.35
N ALA A 492 -30.24 38.17 5.60
CA ALA A 492 -30.20 36.78 5.12
C ALA A 492 -29.99 36.67 3.61
N SER A 493 -30.78 37.40 2.81
CA SER A 493 -30.70 37.38 1.35
C SER A 493 -29.33 37.84 0.83
N ARG A 494 -28.80 38.97 1.33
CA ARG A 494 -27.46 39.45 0.93
C ARG A 494 -26.34 38.48 1.31
N SER A 495 -26.45 37.85 2.48
CA SER A 495 -25.46 36.86 2.95
C SER A 495 -25.53 35.54 2.17
N ALA A 496 -26.74 35.10 1.78
CA ALA A 496 -26.93 33.94 0.90
C ALA A 496 -26.36 34.18 -0.50
N VAL A 497 -26.60 35.35 -1.09
CA VAL A 497 -26.02 35.74 -2.38
C VAL A 497 -24.48 35.77 -2.30
N PHE A 498 -23.90 36.35 -1.25
CA PHE A 498 -22.45 36.36 -1.06
C PHE A 498 -21.86 34.95 -0.93
N GLY A 499 -22.46 34.08 -0.11
CA GLY A 499 -22.00 32.69 0.08
C GLY A 499 -22.08 31.86 -1.22
N GLY A 500 -23.19 31.97 -1.94
CA GLY A 500 -23.36 31.28 -3.23
C GLY A 500 -22.42 31.78 -4.32
N VAL A 501 -22.21 33.10 -4.45
CA VAL A 501 -21.29 33.68 -5.43
C VAL A 501 -19.84 33.34 -5.12
N LEU A 502 -19.43 33.36 -3.84
CA LEU A 502 -18.07 33.00 -3.44
C LEU A 502 -17.74 31.54 -3.82
N LEU A 503 -18.63 30.60 -3.50
CA LEU A 503 -18.41 29.19 -3.82
C LEU A 503 -18.59 28.89 -5.32
N ALA A 504 -19.46 29.61 -6.03
CA ALA A 504 -19.53 29.53 -7.49
C ALA A 504 -18.23 29.98 -8.18
N MET A 505 -17.49 30.94 -7.61
CA MET A 505 -16.16 31.31 -8.10
C MET A 505 -15.10 30.25 -7.76
N ILE A 506 -15.16 29.61 -6.59
CA ILE A 506 -14.22 28.56 -6.17
C ILE A 506 -14.39 27.29 -7.03
N GLU A 507 -15.59 26.73 -7.07
CA GLU A 507 -15.90 25.54 -7.88
C GLU A 507 -15.72 25.85 -9.39
N GLY A 508 -16.12 27.05 -9.83
CA GLY A 508 -15.94 27.51 -11.22
C GLY A 508 -14.47 27.63 -11.63
N ALA A 509 -13.59 28.07 -10.72
CA ALA A 509 -12.14 28.08 -10.95
C ALA A 509 -11.56 26.67 -10.99
N GLY A 510 -12.03 25.74 -10.15
CA GLY A 510 -11.67 24.33 -10.20
C GLY A 510 -11.99 23.68 -11.56
N ILE A 511 -13.23 23.85 -12.02
CA ILE A 511 -13.68 23.38 -13.34
C ILE A 511 -12.84 23.99 -14.48
N MET A 512 -12.50 25.28 -14.39
CA MET A 512 -11.65 25.95 -15.38
C MET A 512 -10.21 25.42 -15.39
N LEU A 513 -9.60 25.21 -14.21
CA LEU A 513 -8.26 24.61 -14.07
C LEU A 513 -8.23 23.18 -14.61
N ASN A 514 -9.17 22.33 -14.19
CA ASN A 514 -9.27 20.95 -14.68
C ASN A 514 -9.48 20.90 -16.20
N LYS A 515 -10.26 21.81 -16.79
CA LYS A 515 -10.47 21.90 -18.24
C LYS A 515 -9.25 22.44 -19.02
N ILE A 516 -8.38 23.22 -18.40
CA ILE A 516 -7.12 23.69 -18.99
C ILE A 516 -6.04 22.59 -18.88
N MET A 517 -5.98 21.89 -17.76
CA MET A 517 -5.00 20.81 -17.52
C MET A 517 -5.34 19.50 -18.25
N SER A 518 -6.61 19.29 -18.62
CA SER A 518 -7.07 18.15 -19.43
C SER A 518 -7.15 18.42 -20.94
N ALA A 519 -6.66 19.57 -21.41
CA ALA A 519 -6.65 19.90 -22.84
C ALA A 519 -5.61 19.03 -23.59
N PRO A 520 -6.02 18.17 -24.54
CA PRO A 520 -5.07 17.33 -25.29
C PRO A 520 -4.14 18.20 -26.14
N GLN A 521 -2.84 17.92 -26.13
CA GLN A 521 -1.94 18.49 -27.13
C GLN A 521 -2.20 17.79 -28.48
N ASN A 522 -2.77 18.55 -29.43
CA ASN A 522 -2.92 18.12 -30.82
C ASN A 522 -1.55 17.92 -31.47
N MET A 523 -1.05 16.69 -31.47
CA MET A 523 -0.04 16.28 -32.44
C MET A 523 -0.73 16.12 -33.81
N PRO A 524 -0.19 16.70 -34.89
CA PRO A 524 -0.70 16.43 -36.24
C PRO A 524 -0.46 14.96 -36.61
N PRO A 525 -1.35 14.34 -37.41
CA PRO A 525 -1.24 12.92 -37.74
C PRO A 525 -0.02 12.64 -38.62
N LEU A 526 0.70 11.56 -38.32
CA LEU A 526 1.66 10.97 -39.24
C LEU A 526 0.93 9.89 -40.05
N GLU A 527 0.82 10.08 -41.36
CA GLU A 527 0.09 9.18 -42.25
C GLU A 527 0.94 7.97 -42.67
N GLU A 528 0.28 6.88 -43.07
CA GLU A 528 0.84 5.53 -43.12
C GLU A 528 1.70 5.27 -44.36
N ALA A 529 2.91 4.72 -44.19
CA ALA A 529 3.84 4.43 -45.28
C ALA A 529 4.53 3.06 -45.13
N VAL A 530 3.98 2.05 -45.81
CA VAL A 530 4.58 0.72 -45.96
C VAL A 530 5.88 0.80 -46.76
N GLN A 531 6.94 0.11 -46.30
CA GLN A 531 8.17 -0.07 -47.09
C GLN A 531 8.17 -1.39 -47.88
N PRO A 532 8.27 -1.35 -49.22
CA PRO A 532 8.74 -2.46 -50.02
C PRO A 532 10.18 -2.25 -50.54
N ASN A 533 11.03 -3.20 -50.16
CA ASN A 533 12.27 -3.68 -50.80
C ASN A 533 12.73 -3.02 -52.13
N MET A 534 14.03 -2.72 -52.26
CA MET A 534 14.65 -2.25 -53.51
C MET A 534 16.01 -2.91 -53.79
N GLY A 535 16.18 -3.41 -55.02
CA GLY A 535 17.40 -4.08 -55.48
C GLY A 535 17.28 -4.55 -56.93
N GLY A 536 17.34 -3.62 -57.90
CA GLY A 536 17.24 -3.92 -59.34
C GLY A 536 17.48 -2.69 -60.22
N VAL A 537 18.34 -2.82 -61.23
CA VAL A 537 18.90 -1.75 -62.08
C VAL A 537 17.98 -1.35 -63.29
N PRO A 538 18.26 -0.25 -64.04
CA PRO A 538 17.22 0.65 -64.60
C PRO A 538 17.06 0.59 -66.15
N PRO A 539 16.34 1.55 -66.80
CA PRO A 539 17.02 2.76 -67.33
C PRO A 539 16.24 4.12 -67.30
N PHE A 540 16.95 5.18 -67.73
CA PHE A 540 16.61 6.61 -67.95
C PHE A 540 15.51 6.88 -69.05
N PRO A 541 15.05 8.14 -69.38
CA PRO A 541 15.61 9.49 -69.08
C PRO A 541 14.66 10.71 -68.82
N MET A 542 15.26 11.85 -68.38
CA MET A 542 14.84 13.28 -68.52
C MET A 542 13.49 13.76 -67.90
N GLY A 543 13.30 15.03 -67.48
CA GLY A 543 14.18 16.22 -67.38
C GLY A 543 13.38 17.53 -67.12
N HIS A 544 14.05 18.68 -66.87
CA HIS A 544 13.49 20.05 -66.70
C HIS A 544 12.62 20.33 -65.43
N LEU A 545 12.51 21.54 -64.84
CA LEU A 545 13.29 22.81 -64.90
C LEU A 545 13.05 23.67 -63.62
N SER A 546 13.88 24.70 -63.42
CA SER A 546 13.85 25.88 -62.49
C SER A 546 12.47 26.37 -61.95
N ASN A 547 12.36 27.07 -60.80
CA ASN A 547 13.02 28.38 -60.56
C ASN A 547 13.06 28.89 -59.09
N GLN A 548 13.91 29.90 -58.85
CA GLN A 548 14.01 30.80 -57.66
C GLN A 548 13.30 32.17 -57.95
N PRO A 549 13.29 33.24 -57.10
CA PRO A 549 14.09 33.55 -55.90
C PRO A 549 13.33 34.16 -54.67
N GLN A 550 14.07 34.81 -53.76
CA GLN A 550 13.66 35.40 -52.46
C GLN A 550 13.05 36.81 -52.54
N VAL A 551 12.47 37.30 -51.42
CA VAL A 551 12.39 38.72 -51.03
C VAL A 551 12.66 38.85 -49.52
N ASN A 552 13.31 39.93 -49.06
CA ASN A 552 13.69 40.18 -47.66
C ASN A 552 13.86 41.70 -47.40
N ILE A 553 13.17 42.30 -46.41
CA ILE A 553 13.37 43.70 -45.94
C ILE A 553 13.02 43.81 -44.43
N ASP A 554 13.78 44.60 -43.66
CA ASP A 554 13.60 44.98 -42.24
C ASP A 554 12.33 45.87 -42.00
N SER A 555 11.94 46.36 -40.82
CA SER A 555 12.60 46.61 -39.50
C SER A 555 11.49 46.66 -38.39
N THR A 556 11.60 47.19 -37.15
CA THR A 556 12.56 48.08 -36.44
C THR A 556 12.56 47.79 -34.91
N SER A 557 13.32 48.57 -34.13
CA SER A 557 13.52 48.39 -32.67
C SER A 557 12.45 49.01 -31.75
N SER A 558 12.14 48.38 -30.61
CA SER A 558 12.54 48.90 -29.28
C SER A 558 11.99 48.05 -28.11
N SER A 559 12.68 48.10 -26.97
CA SER A 559 12.15 47.68 -25.67
C SER A 559 12.03 48.90 -24.74
N PRO A 560 10.99 48.96 -23.91
CA PRO A 560 11.12 49.58 -22.60
C PRO A 560 10.55 48.72 -21.47
N SER A 561 10.90 49.08 -20.24
CA SER A 561 10.54 48.37 -19.00
C SER A 561 9.26 48.89 -18.33
N SER A 562 8.79 48.11 -17.35
CA SER A 562 8.04 48.54 -16.15
C SER A 562 6.69 49.26 -16.29
N ALA A 563 5.64 48.67 -15.73
CA ALA A 563 4.86 49.26 -14.62
C ALA A 563 3.94 48.23 -13.95
N SER A 564 3.55 48.47 -12.70
CA SER A 564 2.66 47.63 -11.89
C SER A 564 1.28 48.27 -11.69
N SER A 565 0.26 47.45 -11.43
CA SER A 565 -0.85 47.85 -10.53
C SER A 565 -1.06 46.77 -9.46
N SER A 566 -1.65 47.16 -8.33
CA SER A 566 -1.68 46.35 -7.10
C SER A 566 -2.96 46.63 -6.31
N TRP A 567 -3.45 45.62 -5.59
CA TRP A 567 -4.43 45.79 -4.52
C TRP A 567 -4.02 44.91 -3.32
N PHE A 568 -3.97 45.51 -2.12
CA PHE A 568 -3.58 44.89 -0.84
C PHE A 568 -2.12 44.39 -0.70
N GLY A 569 -1.14 45.23 -1.06
CA GLY A 569 0.17 45.26 -0.40
C GLY A 569 0.38 46.61 0.28
N GLY A 570 0.22 46.69 1.61
CA GLY A 570 -0.12 47.98 2.25
C GLY A 570 0.37 48.26 3.67
N LEU A 571 1.34 47.51 4.22
CA LEU A 571 2.23 47.98 5.30
C LEU A 571 3.47 47.05 5.38
N PHE A 572 4.60 47.61 5.84
CA PHE A 572 5.94 47.02 5.95
C PHE A 572 5.99 45.58 6.54
N GLY A 573 6.96 44.72 6.22
CA GLY A 573 8.20 44.86 5.45
C GLY A 573 9.18 43.72 5.81
N GLY A 574 10.15 43.38 4.96
CA GLY A 574 11.01 42.20 5.18
C GLY A 574 12.03 42.33 6.33
N GLY A 575 12.66 41.24 6.79
CA GLY A 575 12.51 39.83 6.37
C GLY A 575 13.71 38.96 6.78
N LYS A 576 13.86 37.80 6.11
CA LYS A 576 14.90 36.75 6.24
C LYS A 576 14.77 35.72 7.40
N GLN A 577 15.03 34.47 6.98
CA GLN A 577 15.66 33.29 7.61
C GLN A 577 16.27 33.46 9.02
N GLU A 578 16.34 32.43 9.87
CA GLU A 578 16.80 31.06 9.58
C GLU A 578 16.21 29.96 10.50
N GLU A 579 16.77 28.74 10.51
CA GLU A 579 16.19 27.52 11.10
C GLU A 579 16.42 27.31 12.61
N SER A 580 15.54 26.51 13.25
CA SER A 580 15.94 25.47 14.24
C SER A 580 14.75 24.56 14.61
N ALA A 581 15.02 23.29 14.91
CA ALA A 581 14.00 22.27 15.18
C ALA A 581 13.59 22.17 16.67
N PRO A 582 12.34 21.75 16.98
CA PRO A 582 11.90 21.48 18.35
C PRO A 582 12.25 20.05 18.80
N SER A 583 12.75 19.91 20.02
CA SER A 583 12.97 18.62 20.67
C SER A 583 11.72 18.09 21.39
N ASN A 584 11.48 16.78 21.30
CA ASN A 584 10.87 15.86 22.27
C ASN A 584 9.84 16.34 23.31
N GLY A 585 8.76 15.55 23.46
CA GLY A 585 7.81 15.59 24.59
C GLY A 585 6.48 16.24 24.21
N GLY A 586 5.36 15.52 24.08
CA GLY A 586 5.08 14.13 24.42
C GLY A 586 4.36 14.00 25.76
N LYS A 587 3.03 13.91 25.72
CA LYS A 587 2.19 13.46 26.85
C LYS A 587 0.83 12.98 26.36
N THR A 588 0.52 11.74 26.66
CA THR A 588 -0.79 11.12 26.44
C THR A 588 -1.83 11.69 27.40
N GLN A 589 -3.06 11.89 26.95
CA GLN A 589 -4.23 11.89 27.82
C GLN A 589 -5.24 10.88 27.29
N VAL A 590 -5.60 9.92 28.15
CA VAL A 590 -6.73 9.02 27.95
C VAL A 590 -7.93 9.68 28.62
N LEU A 591 -9.08 9.66 27.95
CA LEU A 591 -10.38 9.96 28.55
C LEU A 591 -11.32 8.81 28.21
N GLU A 592 -11.70 8.06 29.24
CA GLU A 592 -12.78 7.07 29.16
C GLU A 592 -14.13 7.78 29.38
N SER A 593 -15.17 7.32 28.69
CA SER A 593 -16.55 7.60 29.06
C SER A 593 -17.37 6.32 28.91
N PHE A 594 -17.70 5.70 30.04
CA PHE A 594 -18.71 4.64 30.08
C PHE A 594 -20.10 5.25 29.95
N ASP A 595 -20.96 4.60 29.16
CA ASP A 595 -22.39 4.53 29.45
C ASP A 595 -22.92 3.17 28.96
N ALA A 596 -23.73 2.51 29.78
CA ALA A 596 -24.15 1.12 29.56
C ALA A 596 -25.68 1.01 29.45
N PRO A 597 -26.24 0.49 28.34
CA PRO A 597 -27.67 0.22 28.26
C PRO A 597 -28.13 -0.88 29.22
N ASN A 598 -29.31 -0.72 29.81
CA ASN A 598 -29.91 -1.69 30.72
C ASN A 598 -30.25 -3.03 30.04
N PRO A 599 -30.21 -4.17 30.77
CA PRO A 599 -30.65 -5.45 30.26
C PRO A 599 -32.19 -5.52 30.11
N PRO A 600 -32.72 -6.28 29.13
CA PRO A 600 -34.16 -6.45 28.94
C PRO A 600 -34.78 -7.38 30.01
N SER A 601 -35.95 -6.98 30.52
CA SER A 601 -36.76 -7.80 31.42
C SER A 601 -37.53 -8.89 30.68
N PHE A 602 -37.39 -10.15 31.10
CA PHE A 602 -38.23 -11.25 30.64
C PHE A 602 -39.30 -11.57 31.70
N GLU A 603 -40.57 -11.46 31.34
CA GLU A 603 -41.68 -12.02 32.14
C GLU A 603 -41.90 -13.50 31.78
N TYR A 604 -42.06 -14.33 32.81
CA TYR A 604 -42.49 -15.73 32.69
C TYR A 604 -43.58 -16.01 33.73
N LYS A 605 -44.83 -15.65 33.36
CA LYS A 605 -46.10 -15.89 34.10
C LYS A 605 -46.17 -15.45 35.56
#